data_AF-A0A940AV17-F1
#
_entry.id   AF-A0A940AV17-F1
#
_cell.length_a   1.000
_cell.length_b   1.000
_cell.length_c   1.000
_cell.angle_alpha   90.00
_cell.angle_beta   90.00
_cell.angle_gamma   90.00
#
_symmetry.space_group_name_H-M   'P 1'
#
loop_
_entity.id
_entity.type
_entity.pdbx_description
1 polymer ?
#
loop_
_entity_poly.entity_id
_entity_poly.type
_entity_poly.pdbx_seq_one_letter_code
_entity_poly.pdbx_strand_id
1 'polypeptide(L)'
;MNGKKVFIVLLIVLISLSGLFAQNPDEVSRMIETEEATVGQVGYFLAVYLELVPDVANGRASLDALEAAGYGSYKNADAPIMLKELAGLCMKVWKMKGGLMYSIFGSNHYAFREFQSKGYFSFADDPMAHISGYRALNVIYNCLENEVAPEPVVEPEPEAAPVVEAVPAAENAPESETVPVDGAEPVAEVVTEAETVTEPSSETTGE
;
A
#
# COMPACT_ATOMS: atom_id res chain seq x y z
N MET A 1 22.86 -14.30 -54.85
CA MET A 1 23.56 -13.56 -53.76
C MET A 1 24.59 -14.48 -53.13
N ASN A 2 25.86 -14.09 -53.09
CA ASN A 2 26.93 -14.94 -52.52
C ASN A 2 26.65 -15.20 -51.04
N GLY A 3 26.83 -16.43 -50.55
CA GLY A 3 26.49 -16.82 -49.17
C GLY A 3 27.08 -15.91 -48.08
N LYS A 4 28.26 -15.32 -48.34
CA LYS A 4 28.87 -14.29 -47.47
C LYS A 4 28.04 -13.01 -47.34
N LYS A 5 27.38 -12.56 -48.41
CA LYS A 5 26.52 -11.36 -48.40
C LYS A 5 25.22 -11.61 -47.65
N VAL A 6 24.67 -12.83 -47.76
CA VAL A 6 23.47 -13.25 -47.02
C VAL A 6 23.77 -13.33 -45.52
N PHE A 7 24.93 -13.89 -45.15
CA PHE A 7 25.36 -13.99 -43.76
C PHE A 7 25.58 -12.61 -43.12
N ILE A 8 26.19 -11.66 -43.84
CA ILE A 8 26.38 -10.28 -43.35
C ILE A 8 25.03 -9.58 -43.17
N VAL A 9 24.09 -9.74 -44.10
CA VAL A 9 22.74 -9.16 -43.96
C VAL A 9 22.00 -9.76 -42.77
N LEU A 10 22.10 -11.08 -42.56
CA LEU A 10 21.49 -11.74 -41.41
C LEU A 10 22.06 -11.23 -40.08
N LEU A 11 23.39 -11.06 -39.99
CA LEU A 11 24.06 -10.50 -38.81
C LEU A 11 23.61 -9.07 -38.51
N ILE A 12 23.47 -8.23 -39.54
CA ILE A 12 23.01 -6.84 -39.38
C ILE A 12 21.57 -6.82 -38.86
N VAL A 13 20.67 -7.64 -39.42
CA VAL A 13 19.28 -7.75 -38.96
C VAL A 13 19.22 -8.23 -37.49
N LEU A 14 20.03 -9.23 -37.13
CA LEU A 14 20.05 -9.79 -35.78
C LEU A 14 20.58 -8.79 -34.73
N ILE A 15 21.55 -7.94 -35.11
CA ILE A 15 22.06 -6.86 -34.25
C ILE A 15 21.04 -5.73 -34.11
N SER A 16 20.32 -5.38 -35.19
CA SER A 16 19.29 -4.33 -35.15
C SER A 16 18.08 -4.67 -34.28
N LEU A 17 17.75 -5.95 -34.11
CA LEU A 17 16.65 -6.38 -33.24
C LEU A 17 16.98 -6.24 -31.74
N SER A 18 18.26 -6.25 -31.35
CA SER A 18 18.68 -6.21 -29.95
C SER A 18 18.74 -4.79 -29.36
N GLY A 19 18.71 -3.74 -30.20
CA GLY A 19 18.89 -2.35 -29.77
C GLY A 19 17.63 -1.64 -29.24
N LEU A 20 16.46 -2.30 -29.27
CA LEU A 20 15.18 -1.65 -28.96
C LEU A 20 14.80 -1.66 -27.47
N PHE A 21 15.47 -2.44 -26.63
CA PHE A 21 15.12 -2.59 -25.21
C PHE A 21 15.96 -1.74 -24.24
N ALA A 22 16.85 -0.89 -24.74
CA ALA A 22 17.82 -0.16 -23.90
C ALA A 22 17.64 1.38 -23.88
N GLN A 23 16.58 1.91 -24.49
CA GLN A 23 16.41 3.37 -24.65
C GLN A 23 15.51 4.04 -23.61
N ASN A 24 14.86 3.30 -22.70
CA ASN A 24 14.06 3.93 -21.67
C ASN A 24 14.95 4.26 -20.46
N PRO A 25 15.16 5.55 -20.10
CA PRO A 25 15.87 5.87 -18.88
C PRO A 25 15.16 5.24 -17.70
N ASP A 26 15.95 4.65 -16.81
CA ASP A 26 15.52 4.14 -15.51
C ASP A 26 14.61 5.17 -14.82
N GLU A 27 13.47 4.73 -14.29
CA GLU A 27 12.44 5.63 -13.73
C GLU A 27 12.97 6.44 -12.53
N VAL A 28 13.93 5.91 -11.75
CA VAL A 28 14.60 6.66 -10.69
C VAL A 28 15.41 7.81 -11.28
N SER A 29 16.16 7.54 -12.36
CA SER A 29 16.95 8.58 -13.04
C SER A 29 16.04 9.69 -13.57
N ARG A 30 14.93 9.32 -14.22
CA ARG A 30 13.95 10.29 -14.73
C ARG A 30 13.34 11.13 -13.61
N MET A 31 13.01 10.51 -12.49
CA MET A 31 12.48 11.20 -11.33
C MET A 31 13.51 12.18 -10.74
N ILE A 32 14.77 11.78 -10.57
CA ILE A 32 15.82 12.66 -10.05
C ILE A 32 16.04 13.90 -10.94
N GLU A 33 15.99 13.74 -12.26
CA GLU A 33 16.19 14.81 -13.23
C GLU A 33 14.99 15.77 -13.38
N THR A 34 13.81 15.39 -12.85
CA THR A 34 12.58 16.17 -13.03
C THR A 34 12.50 17.34 -12.05
N GLU A 35 12.28 18.56 -12.57
CA GLU A 35 12.12 19.79 -11.77
C GLU A 35 10.81 19.81 -10.97
N GLU A 36 9.71 19.28 -11.54
CA GLU A 36 8.42 19.15 -10.88
C GLU A 36 7.89 17.72 -11.06
N ALA A 37 7.93 16.94 -9.99
CA ALA A 37 7.45 15.57 -9.98
C ALA A 37 5.96 15.53 -10.33
N THR A 38 5.57 14.59 -11.18
CA THR A 38 4.16 14.40 -11.51
C THR A 38 3.50 13.41 -10.56
N VAL A 39 2.17 13.49 -10.48
CA VAL A 39 1.36 12.52 -9.73
C VAL A 39 1.59 11.10 -10.25
N GLY A 40 1.76 10.91 -11.56
CA GLY A 40 2.05 9.62 -12.19
C GLY A 40 3.43 9.08 -11.85
N GLN A 41 4.46 9.94 -11.79
CA GLN A 41 5.80 9.52 -11.35
C GLN A 41 5.80 9.06 -9.89
N VAL A 42 5.17 9.81 -8.99
CA VAL A 42 5.01 9.38 -7.59
C VAL A 42 4.16 8.11 -7.52
N GLY A 43 3.08 8.06 -8.28
CA GLY A 43 2.17 6.92 -8.35
C GLY A 43 2.88 5.65 -8.81
N TYR A 44 3.83 5.73 -9.74
CA TYR A 44 4.69 4.61 -10.13
C TYR A 44 5.39 3.96 -8.94
N PHE A 45 6.16 4.75 -8.17
CA PHE A 45 6.92 4.22 -7.04
C PHE A 45 6.01 3.57 -5.98
N LEU A 46 4.86 4.20 -5.69
CA LEU A 46 3.91 3.68 -4.71
C LEU A 46 3.19 2.42 -5.20
N ALA A 47 2.80 2.37 -6.47
CA ALA A 47 2.10 1.23 -7.04
C ALA A 47 3.03 0.02 -7.18
N VAL A 48 4.31 0.23 -7.53
CA VAL A 48 5.35 -0.81 -7.56
C VAL A 48 5.62 -1.31 -6.14
N TYR A 49 5.78 -0.42 -5.16
CA TYR A 49 5.96 -0.79 -3.75
C TYR A 49 4.79 -1.64 -3.22
N LEU A 50 3.55 -1.33 -3.61
CA LEU A 50 2.36 -2.08 -3.23
C LEU A 50 2.11 -3.34 -4.08
N GLU A 51 3.02 -3.68 -5.00
CA GLU A 51 2.87 -4.80 -5.95
C GLU A 51 1.58 -4.75 -6.79
N LEU A 52 1.03 -3.55 -7.02
CA LEU A 52 -0.18 -3.36 -7.83
C LEU A 52 0.12 -3.41 -9.32
N VAL A 53 1.35 -3.07 -9.71
CA VAL A 53 1.85 -3.05 -11.08
C VAL A 53 3.29 -3.57 -11.13
N PRO A 54 3.74 -4.12 -12.27
CA PRO A 54 5.15 -4.49 -12.43
C PRO A 54 6.06 -3.27 -12.56
N ASP A 55 7.35 -3.45 -12.24
CA ASP A 55 8.46 -2.46 -12.35
C ASP A 55 8.88 -2.15 -13.81
N VAL A 56 7.87 -2.03 -14.67
CA VAL A 56 7.95 -1.59 -16.08
C VAL A 56 6.69 -0.82 -16.48
N ALA A 57 5.75 -0.62 -15.55
CA ALA A 57 4.53 0.12 -15.79
C ALA A 57 4.83 1.61 -15.99
N ASN A 58 3.93 2.31 -16.67
CA ASN A 58 4.01 3.76 -16.79
C ASN A 58 3.22 4.46 -15.66
N GLY A 59 3.46 5.77 -15.49
CA GLY A 59 2.82 6.55 -14.42
C GLY A 59 1.29 6.58 -14.50
N ARG A 60 0.69 6.53 -15.70
CA ARG A 60 -0.77 6.51 -15.85
C ARG A 60 -1.37 5.19 -15.37
N ALA A 61 -0.82 4.07 -15.81
CA ALA A 61 -1.26 2.74 -15.38
C ALA A 61 -1.08 2.56 -13.87
N SER A 62 0.02 3.08 -13.32
CA SER A 62 0.31 3.05 -11.88
C SER A 62 -0.70 3.86 -11.07
N LEU A 63 -1.05 5.05 -11.56
CA LEU A 63 -2.07 5.90 -10.93
C LEU A 63 -3.45 5.23 -10.96
N ASP A 64 -3.84 4.66 -12.10
CA ASP A 64 -5.12 3.95 -12.24
C ASP A 64 -5.22 2.77 -11.26
N ALA A 65 -4.13 2.03 -11.06
CA ALA A 65 -4.06 0.94 -10.10
C ALA A 65 -4.19 1.43 -8.64
N LEU A 66 -3.54 2.54 -8.28
CA LEU A 66 -3.68 3.15 -6.95
C LEU A 66 -5.10 3.64 -6.67
N GLU A 67 -5.76 4.23 -7.68
CA GLU A 67 -7.16 4.67 -7.55
C GLU A 67 -8.10 3.47 -7.37
N ALA A 68 -7.91 2.42 -8.17
CA ALA A 68 -8.67 1.18 -8.04
C ALA A 68 -8.47 0.51 -6.66
N ALA A 69 -7.29 0.66 -6.06
CA ALA A 69 -6.98 0.18 -4.71
C ALA A 69 -7.43 1.15 -3.59
N GLY A 70 -8.02 2.30 -3.92
CA GLY A 70 -8.63 3.22 -2.94
C GLY A 70 -7.67 4.25 -2.32
N TYR A 71 -6.48 4.47 -2.90
CA TYR A 71 -5.51 5.42 -2.33
C TYR A 71 -5.79 6.89 -2.68
N GLY A 72 -6.71 7.17 -3.60
CA GLY A 72 -7.13 8.52 -3.95
C GLY A 72 -7.84 8.57 -5.29
N SER A 73 -8.06 9.79 -5.79
CA SER A 73 -8.50 10.03 -7.16
C SER A 73 -7.80 11.28 -7.68
N TYR A 74 -7.19 11.15 -8.84
CA TYR A 74 -6.31 12.11 -9.47
C TYR A 74 -6.69 12.26 -10.94
N LYS A 75 -6.95 13.49 -11.35
CA LYS A 75 -7.49 13.75 -12.70
C LYS A 75 -6.46 13.55 -13.80
N ASN A 76 -5.18 13.74 -13.50
CA ASN A 76 -4.12 13.77 -14.50
C ASN A 76 -2.81 13.23 -13.92
N ALA A 77 -2.26 12.20 -14.55
CA ALA A 77 -0.96 11.62 -14.18
C ALA A 77 0.22 12.55 -14.48
N ASP A 78 0.09 13.44 -15.47
CA ASP A 78 1.15 14.37 -15.86
C ASP A 78 1.10 15.68 -15.08
N ALA A 79 0.11 15.86 -14.21
CA ALA A 79 0.03 17.05 -13.37
C ALA A 79 1.15 17.04 -12.31
N PRO A 80 1.81 18.18 -12.06
CA PRO A 80 2.71 18.33 -10.92
C PRO A 80 2.00 17.97 -9.60
N ILE A 81 2.68 17.21 -8.75
CA ILE A 81 2.15 16.84 -7.44
C ILE A 81 2.43 17.94 -6.41
N MET A 82 1.41 18.30 -5.64
CA MET A 82 1.57 19.23 -4.51
C MET A 82 2.11 18.51 -3.27
N LEU A 83 2.85 19.22 -2.40
CA LEU A 83 3.36 18.65 -1.14
C LEU A 83 2.26 18.00 -0.29
N LYS A 84 1.07 18.62 -0.20
CA LYS A 84 -0.06 18.05 0.56
C LYS A 84 -0.55 16.72 -0.02
N GLU A 85 -0.45 16.54 -1.33
CA GLU A 85 -0.94 15.33 -2.02
C GLU A 85 0.05 14.20 -1.82
N LEU A 86 1.35 14.50 -1.92
CA LEU A 86 2.40 13.54 -1.59
C LEU A 86 2.27 13.05 -0.15
N ALA A 87 2.14 13.96 0.84
CA ALA A 87 1.93 13.56 2.23
C ALA A 87 0.65 12.73 2.40
N GLY A 88 -0.45 13.12 1.75
CA GLY A 88 -1.70 12.37 1.78
C GLY A 88 -1.57 10.95 1.24
N LEU A 89 -0.84 10.76 0.14
CA LEU A 89 -0.53 9.44 -0.41
C LEU A 89 0.32 8.63 0.56
N CYS A 90 1.43 9.20 1.03
CA CYS A 90 2.33 8.50 1.94
C CYS A 90 1.61 8.02 3.20
N MET A 91 0.82 8.88 3.85
CA MET A 91 0.07 8.50 5.05
C MET A 91 -0.87 7.30 4.79
N LYS A 92 -1.50 7.23 3.60
CA LYS A 92 -2.43 6.15 3.24
C LYS A 92 -1.70 4.86 2.88
N VAL A 93 -0.67 4.94 2.02
CA VAL A 93 0.11 3.78 1.55
C VAL A 93 0.75 3.05 2.72
N TRP A 94 1.44 3.80 3.59
CA TRP A 94 2.15 3.24 4.74
C TRP A 94 1.32 3.20 6.03
N LYS A 95 0.00 3.48 5.95
CA LYS A 95 -0.94 3.49 7.08
C LYS A 95 -0.38 4.20 8.32
N MET A 96 0.31 5.31 8.10
CA MET A 96 1.04 6.01 9.15
C MET A 96 0.07 6.52 10.21
N LYS A 97 0.42 6.32 11.49
CA LYS A 97 -0.35 6.89 12.60
C LYS A 97 -0.22 8.41 12.56
N GLY A 98 -1.31 9.09 12.21
CA GLY A 98 -1.42 10.54 12.27
C GLY A 98 -1.96 11.03 13.61
N GLY A 99 -1.83 12.34 13.85
CA GLY A 99 -2.44 13.01 14.98
C GLY A 99 -3.97 13.03 14.92
N LEU A 100 -4.57 13.63 15.95
CA LEU A 100 -6.03 13.70 16.12
C LEU A 100 -6.73 14.29 14.88
N MET A 101 -6.19 15.39 14.34
CA MET A 101 -6.81 16.06 13.18
C MET A 101 -6.77 15.21 11.92
N TYR A 102 -5.66 14.53 11.64
CA TYR A 102 -5.61 13.60 10.50
C TYR A 102 -6.55 12.41 10.70
N SER A 103 -6.64 11.88 11.93
CA SER A 103 -7.51 10.74 12.25
C SER A 103 -9.00 11.08 12.07
N ILE A 104 -9.41 12.32 12.36
CA ILE A 104 -10.81 12.76 12.21
C ILE A 104 -11.14 13.08 10.75
N PHE A 105 -10.27 13.82 10.07
CA PHE A 105 -10.60 14.41 8.76
C PHE A 105 -10.01 13.66 7.57
N GLY A 106 -8.92 12.90 7.75
CA GLY A 106 -8.26 12.13 6.71
C GLY A 106 -7.78 12.93 5.49
N SER A 107 -7.68 14.26 5.59
CA SER A 107 -7.46 15.13 4.42
C SER A 107 -5.98 15.35 4.12
N ASN A 108 -5.66 15.63 2.86
CA ASN A 108 -4.31 15.99 2.41
C ASN A 108 -3.75 17.21 3.16
N HIS A 109 -4.61 18.16 3.55
CA HIS A 109 -4.19 19.30 4.34
C HIS A 109 -3.68 18.89 5.73
N TYR A 110 -4.36 17.96 6.40
CA TYR A 110 -3.91 17.48 7.70
C TYR A 110 -2.75 16.48 7.59
N ALA A 111 -2.65 15.70 6.50
CA ALA A 111 -1.46 14.91 6.21
C ALA A 111 -0.22 15.80 6.06
N PHE A 112 -0.34 16.93 5.37
CA PHE A 112 0.72 17.92 5.26
C PHE A 112 1.16 18.48 6.61
N ARG A 113 0.20 18.85 7.48
CA ARG A 113 0.49 19.31 8.84
C ARG A 113 1.18 18.25 9.69
N GLU A 114 0.76 16.98 9.54
CA GLU A 114 1.40 15.85 10.19
C GLU A 114 2.86 15.72 9.73
N PHE A 115 3.12 15.85 8.42
CA PHE A 115 4.47 15.80 7.85
C PHE A 115 5.37 16.93 8.34
N GLN A 116 4.82 18.13 8.54
CA GLN A 116 5.56 19.21 9.20
C GLN A 116 5.88 18.88 10.66
N SER A 117 4.93 18.31 11.40
CA SER A 117 5.15 17.93 12.80
C SER A 117 6.21 16.84 12.97
N LYS A 118 6.32 15.94 12.00
CA LYS A 118 7.33 14.86 11.95
C LYS A 118 8.67 15.34 11.38
N GLY A 119 8.77 16.57 10.88
CA GLY A 119 10.00 17.13 10.33
C GLY A 119 10.31 16.70 8.89
N TYR A 120 9.40 16.01 8.20
CA TYR A 120 9.56 15.71 6.77
C TYR A 120 9.44 16.97 5.90
N PHE A 121 8.61 17.92 6.34
CA PHE A 121 8.45 19.23 5.73
C PHE A 121 8.81 20.33 6.72
N SER A 122 9.32 21.45 6.21
CA SER A 122 9.51 22.66 6.99
C SER A 122 8.16 23.30 7.32
N PHE A 123 8.06 23.95 8.48
CA PHE A 123 6.87 24.74 8.84
C PHE A 123 6.60 25.89 7.85
N ALA A 124 7.63 26.36 7.15
CA ALA A 124 7.54 27.40 6.13
C ALA A 124 7.13 26.87 4.74
N ASP A 125 7.09 25.56 4.53
CA ASP A 125 6.69 24.99 3.24
C ASP A 125 5.22 25.34 2.93
N ASP A 126 4.94 25.65 1.66
CA ASP A 126 3.58 25.87 1.15
C ASP A 126 2.94 24.52 0.77
N PRO A 127 1.76 24.16 1.32
CA PRO A 127 1.06 22.93 0.93
C PRO A 127 0.70 22.84 -0.55
N MET A 128 0.56 23.96 -1.26
CA MET A 128 0.28 24.00 -2.71
C MET A 128 1.55 23.99 -3.57
N ALA A 129 2.75 24.08 -2.97
CA ALA A 129 3.98 24.06 -3.74
C ALA A 129 4.14 22.71 -4.43
N HIS A 130 4.63 22.76 -5.67
CA HIS A 130 5.13 21.59 -6.38
C HIS A 130 6.51 21.20 -5.85
N ILE A 131 6.87 19.94 -6.04
CA ILE A 131 8.08 19.34 -5.49
C ILE A 131 8.95 18.78 -6.61
N SER A 132 10.26 18.95 -6.53
CA SER A 132 11.18 18.30 -7.46
C SER A 132 11.20 16.79 -7.26
N GLY A 133 11.50 16.04 -8.32
CA GLY A 133 11.48 14.58 -8.22
C GLY A 133 12.53 14.03 -7.26
N TYR A 134 13.72 14.63 -7.19
CA TYR A 134 14.70 14.30 -6.14
C TYR A 134 14.13 14.50 -4.72
N ARG A 135 13.47 15.63 -4.45
CA ARG A 135 12.90 15.90 -3.12
C ARG A 135 11.72 14.97 -2.83
N ALA A 136 10.89 14.66 -3.82
CA ALA A 136 9.79 13.71 -3.68
C ALA A 136 10.29 12.29 -3.36
N LEU A 137 11.34 11.81 -4.04
CA LEU A 137 11.98 10.54 -3.73
C LEU A 137 12.51 10.50 -2.30
N ASN A 138 13.18 11.57 -1.85
CA ASN A 138 13.67 11.63 -0.48
C ASN A 138 12.52 11.54 0.54
N VAL A 139 11.38 12.19 0.26
CA VAL A 139 10.19 12.09 1.13
C VAL A 139 9.63 10.67 1.12
N ILE A 140 9.49 10.05 -0.05
CA ILE A 140 9.04 8.65 -0.20
C ILE A 140 9.96 7.69 0.58
N TYR A 141 11.28 7.84 0.41
CA TYR A 141 12.28 7.05 1.13
C TYR A 141 12.14 7.21 2.65
N ASN A 142 11.98 8.44 3.14
CA ASN A 142 11.76 8.67 4.57
C ASN A 142 10.45 8.05 5.07
N CYS A 143 9.40 7.99 4.26
CA CYS A 143 8.16 7.32 4.65
C CYS A 143 8.36 5.81 4.78
N LEU A 144 9.07 5.21 3.82
CA LEU A 144 9.42 3.79 3.83
C LEU A 144 10.29 3.42 5.04
N GLU A 145 11.36 4.18 5.31
CA GLU A 145 12.26 3.90 6.43
C GLU A 145 11.53 3.96 7.78
N ASN A 146 10.60 4.91 7.94
CA ASN A 146 9.84 5.09 9.18
C ASN A 146 8.61 4.17 9.29
N GLU A 147 8.27 3.40 8.26
CA GLU A 147 7.39 2.22 8.40
C GLU A 147 8.12 1.08 9.12
N VAL A 148 9.43 0.96 8.90
CA VAL A 148 10.30 -0.07 9.47
C VAL A 148 10.73 0.31 10.90
N ALA A 149 9.75 0.43 11.79
CA ALA A 149 9.97 0.12 13.20
C ALA A 149 9.15 -1.12 13.59
N PRO A 150 9.53 -2.33 13.13
CA PRO A 150 9.20 -3.50 13.91
C PRO A 150 9.97 -3.39 15.21
N GLU A 151 9.28 -3.43 16.36
CA GLU A 151 9.97 -3.77 17.60
C GLU A 151 10.78 -5.04 17.34
N PRO A 152 12.04 -5.15 17.80
CA PRO A 152 12.69 -6.44 17.80
C PRO A 152 11.77 -7.38 18.56
N VAL A 153 11.22 -8.37 17.87
CA VAL A 153 10.59 -9.50 18.53
C VAL A 153 11.72 -10.11 19.34
N VAL A 154 11.77 -9.75 20.63
CA VAL A 154 12.56 -10.47 21.61
C VAL A 154 11.90 -11.84 21.67
N GLU A 155 12.41 -12.77 20.86
CA GLU A 155 12.18 -14.18 21.11
C GLU A 155 12.54 -14.40 22.58
N PRO A 156 11.62 -14.89 23.43
CA PRO A 156 11.97 -15.15 24.81
C PRO A 156 13.15 -16.13 24.81
N GLU A 157 14.30 -15.71 25.35
CA GLU A 157 15.37 -16.63 25.69
C GLU A 157 14.73 -17.80 26.45
N PRO A 158 15.06 -19.06 26.11
CA PRO A 158 14.50 -20.19 26.82
C PRO A 158 14.94 -20.08 28.28
N GLU A 159 14.00 -19.77 29.17
CA GLU A 159 14.20 -19.89 30.61
C GLU A 159 14.79 -21.28 30.87
N ALA A 160 16.01 -21.29 31.40
CA ALA A 160 16.69 -22.50 31.80
C ALA A 160 15.76 -23.28 32.74
N ALA A 161 15.27 -24.43 32.27
CA ALA A 161 14.45 -25.34 33.06
C ALA A 161 15.17 -25.64 34.39
N PRO A 162 14.53 -25.42 35.56
CA PRO A 162 15.09 -25.89 36.80
C PRO A 162 15.05 -27.43 36.82
N VAL A 163 16.23 -28.01 37.05
CA VAL A 163 16.46 -29.43 37.24
C VAL A 163 15.53 -29.96 38.33
N VAL A 164 14.67 -30.90 37.95
CA VAL A 164 13.82 -31.70 38.84
C VAL A 164 14.69 -32.47 39.83
N GLU A 165 14.58 -32.13 41.10
CA GLU A 165 15.05 -32.98 42.20
C GLU A 165 13.91 -33.90 42.68
N ALA A 166 14.29 -35.11 43.08
CA ALA A 166 13.47 -36.31 43.06
C ALA A 166 12.37 -36.40 44.14
N VAL A 167 11.35 -37.19 43.77
CA VAL A 167 10.21 -37.71 44.56
C VAL A 167 10.68 -38.45 45.84
N PRO A 168 9.84 -38.51 46.89
CA PRO A 168 9.29 -39.82 47.19
C PRO A 168 7.79 -39.83 47.49
N ALA A 169 7.26 -41.04 47.32
CA ALA A 169 5.87 -41.44 47.25
C ALA A 169 5.09 -41.39 48.58
N ALA A 170 3.76 -41.19 48.46
CA ALA A 170 2.72 -41.75 49.32
C ALA A 170 1.42 -41.70 48.49
N GLU A 171 0.92 -42.81 47.96
CA GLU A 171 0.03 -43.77 48.63
C GLU A 171 -1.31 -43.13 49.05
N ASN A 172 -2.34 -43.27 48.21
CA ASN A 172 -3.67 -43.82 48.56
C ASN A 172 -4.70 -43.59 47.43
N ALA A 173 -5.28 -44.69 46.95
CA ALA A 173 -6.64 -44.77 46.38
C ALA A 173 -7.66 -44.80 47.56
N PRO A 174 -9.02 -44.73 47.42
CA PRO A 174 -9.82 -45.38 46.38
C PRO A 174 -11.11 -44.66 45.87
N GLU A 175 -11.56 -45.16 44.70
CA GLU A 175 -12.91 -45.51 44.21
C GLU A 175 -14.20 -44.68 44.47
N SER A 176 -15.13 -44.88 43.50
CA SER A 176 -16.57 -44.53 43.40
C SER A 176 -16.86 -43.07 42.98
N GLU A 177 -17.85 -42.74 42.14
CA GLU A 177 -19.13 -43.37 41.80
C GLU A 177 -19.68 -42.78 40.49
N THR A 178 -20.49 -43.58 39.79
CA THR A 178 -21.30 -43.31 38.58
C THR A 178 -22.26 -42.12 38.75
N VAL A 179 -22.69 -41.37 37.72
CA VAL A 179 -23.84 -41.65 36.82
C VAL A 179 -23.95 -40.50 35.77
N PRO A 180 -24.39 -40.78 34.52
CA PRO A 180 -24.59 -39.79 33.44
C PRO A 180 -26.06 -39.34 33.27
N VAL A 181 -26.28 -38.16 32.69
CA VAL A 181 -27.56 -37.66 32.13
C VAL A 181 -27.16 -36.73 30.97
N ASP A 182 -27.22 -37.06 29.68
CA ASP A 182 -28.30 -37.42 28.75
C ASP A 182 -29.42 -36.36 28.57
N GLY A 183 -29.75 -36.08 27.30
CA GLY A 183 -30.72 -35.09 26.81
C GLY A 183 -30.05 -33.94 26.05
N ALA A 184 -29.84 -33.95 24.72
CA ALA A 184 -30.81 -34.07 23.62
C ALA A 184 -32.03 -33.14 23.82
N GLU A 185 -32.47 -32.27 22.91
CA GLU A 185 -32.10 -31.89 21.54
C GLU A 185 -32.94 -30.62 21.19
N PRO A 186 -32.76 -29.99 20.00
CA PRO A 186 -33.22 -28.63 19.64
C PRO A 186 -34.54 -28.60 18.85
N VAL A 187 -35.20 -27.44 18.75
CA VAL A 187 -36.20 -27.01 17.73
C VAL A 187 -36.77 -25.64 18.15
N ALA A 188 -37.32 -24.71 17.36
CA ALA A 188 -37.65 -24.49 15.95
C ALA A 188 -37.99 -22.97 15.83
N GLU A 189 -37.68 -22.25 14.75
CA GLU A 189 -38.53 -21.89 13.58
C GLU A 189 -39.75 -20.97 13.85
N VAL A 190 -40.10 -20.17 12.83
CA VAL A 190 -41.34 -19.41 12.51
C VAL A 190 -41.09 -17.87 12.46
N VAL A 191 -40.86 -17.23 11.28
CA VAL A 191 -41.81 -16.83 10.19
C VAL A 191 -42.68 -15.62 10.65
N THR A 192 -42.91 -14.47 9.98
CA THR A 192 -43.25 -14.11 8.58
C THR A 192 -43.28 -12.56 8.40
N GLU A 193 -43.10 -12.10 7.15
CA GLU A 193 -43.78 -10.98 6.39
C GLU A 193 -43.78 -9.52 6.93
N ALA A 194 -43.32 -8.48 6.21
CA ALA A 194 -43.62 -7.92 4.87
C ALA A 194 -44.78 -6.89 4.85
N GLU A 195 -44.48 -5.63 4.51
CA GLU A 195 -45.30 -4.71 3.67
C GLU A 195 -44.54 -3.37 3.45
N THR A 196 -44.11 -3.08 2.20
CA THR A 196 -44.64 -2.09 1.22
C THR A 196 -44.16 -0.64 1.39
N VAL A 197 -43.30 -0.11 0.50
CA VAL A 197 -43.55 0.47 -0.84
C VAL A 197 -44.23 1.84 -0.80
N THR A 198 -43.51 2.89 -1.24
CA THR A 198 -43.94 3.80 -2.33
C THR A 198 -42.83 4.80 -2.71
N GLU A 199 -42.30 4.69 -3.93
CA GLU A 199 -41.87 5.86 -4.74
C GLU A 199 -43.13 6.56 -5.30
N PRO A 200 -43.02 7.78 -5.88
CA PRO A 200 -42.76 7.85 -7.32
C PRO A 200 -41.90 9.06 -7.81
N SER A 201 -41.04 8.76 -8.78
CA SER A 201 -41.01 9.28 -10.17
C SER A 201 -40.88 10.80 -10.46
N SER A 202 -39.73 11.12 -11.08
CA SER A 202 -39.53 11.88 -12.35
C SER A 202 -40.34 13.16 -12.65
N GLU A 203 -39.61 14.25 -12.98
CA GLU A 203 -40.07 15.19 -14.01
C GLU A 203 -38.89 15.81 -14.79
N THR A 204 -39.00 15.76 -16.12
CA THR A 204 -38.09 16.29 -17.13
C THR A 204 -38.86 17.33 -17.94
N THR A 205 -38.39 18.59 -17.98
CA THR A 205 -38.67 19.62 -19.01
C THR A 205 -37.51 20.62 -18.90
N GLY A 206 -36.74 21.04 -19.90
CA GLY A 206 -37.09 21.37 -21.28
C GLY A 206 -37.14 22.90 -21.41
N GLU A 207 -36.00 23.55 -21.67
CA GLU A 207 -35.85 24.84 -22.38
C GLU A 207 -34.39 25.07 -22.79
#